data_AF-A0A0M3JGJ5-F1
#
_entry.id   AF-A0A0M3JGJ5-F1
#
_cell.length_a   1.000
_cell.length_b   1.000
_cell.length_c   1.000
_cell.angle_alpha   90.00
_cell.angle_beta   90.00
_cell.angle_gamma   90.00
#
_symmetry.space_group_name_H-M   'P 1'
#
loop_
_entity.id
_entity.type
_entity.pdbx_description
1 polymer ?
#
loop_
_entity_poly.entity_id
_entity_poly.type
_entity_poly.pdbx_seq_one_letter_code
_entity_poly.pdbx_strand_id
1 'polypeptide(L)'
;MGPTNKTLSISPSVEQPDFRNITFQELVSAYSQQARSLIKGGADILLVETVFDTANAKAALFAIRQLFEDENMEEIPVFLSGTIVDLSGRTLSGQTGESFLISTKQGNAMAVGLNCALGAKEMRPFIEDIARNTAAWVICYPNAGSFY
;
A
#
# COMPACT_ATOMS: atom_id res chain seq x y z
N MET A 1 -6.68 -3.03 5.35
CA MET A 1 -7.28 -2.05 4.42
C MET A 1 -6.69 -2.30 3.06
N GLY A 2 -7.51 -2.73 2.09
CA GLY A 2 -7.05 -3.20 0.78
C GLY A 2 -7.28 -4.70 0.56
N PRO A 3 -7.03 -5.21 -0.66
CA PRO A 3 -6.80 -4.44 -1.89
C PRO A 3 -8.11 -3.91 -2.50
N THR A 4 -8.03 -2.81 -3.24
CA THR A 4 -9.07 -2.39 -4.19
C THR A 4 -8.74 -2.95 -5.57
N ASN A 5 -9.75 -3.31 -6.39
CA ASN A 5 -9.54 -3.74 -7.77
C ASN A 5 -9.46 -2.56 -8.77
N LYS A 6 -9.52 -1.32 -8.27
CA LYS A 6 -9.41 -0.08 -9.06
C LYS A 6 -7.98 0.42 -9.03
N THR A 7 -7.57 1.17 -10.05
CA THR A 7 -6.20 1.68 -10.18
C THR A 7 -6.23 3.12 -10.71
N LEU A 8 -5.39 3.96 -10.12
CA LEU A 8 -5.18 5.35 -10.55
C LEU A 8 -4.08 5.46 -11.61
N SER A 9 -3.11 4.54 -11.61
CA SER A 9 -1.96 4.61 -12.50
C SER A 9 -2.13 3.82 -13.80
N ILE A 10 -2.97 2.79 -13.83
CA ILE A 10 -3.11 1.86 -14.96
C ILE A 10 -4.51 1.98 -15.58
N SER A 11 -4.60 2.07 -16.91
CA SER A 11 -5.89 2.00 -17.58
C SER A 11 -6.42 0.56 -17.55
N PRO A 12 -7.70 0.33 -17.21
CA PRO A 12 -8.33 -0.97 -17.37
C PRO A 12 -8.70 -1.28 -18.84
N SER A 13 -8.57 -0.30 -19.75
CA SER A 13 -8.86 -0.46 -21.18
C SER A 13 -7.57 -0.47 -21.98
N VAL A 14 -7.34 -1.56 -22.72
CA VAL A 14 -6.17 -1.70 -23.61
C VAL A 14 -6.23 -0.69 -24.76
N GLU A 15 -7.43 -0.35 -25.21
CA GLU A 15 -7.64 0.56 -26.35
C GLU A 15 -7.59 2.04 -25.96
N GLN A 16 -7.72 2.36 -24.67
CA GLN A 16 -7.76 3.74 -24.14
C GLN A 16 -6.74 3.89 -23.00
N PRO A 17 -5.45 4.16 -23.29
CA PRO A 17 -4.39 4.20 -22.28
C PRO A 17 -4.51 5.37 -21.29
N ASP A 18 -5.24 6.42 -21.65
CA ASP A 18 -5.54 7.60 -20.85
C ASP A 18 -6.72 7.41 -19.89
N PHE A 19 -7.61 6.45 -20.17
CA PHE A 19 -8.78 6.20 -19.34
C PHE A 19 -8.40 5.74 -17.92
N ARG A 20 -9.15 6.24 -16.91
CA ARG A 20 -9.07 5.81 -15.51
C ARG A 20 -10.48 5.55 -14.99
N ASN A 21 -10.68 4.41 -14.33
CA ASN A 21 -12.00 4.00 -13.82
C ASN A 21 -12.30 4.44 -12.39
N ILE A 22 -11.39 5.21 -11.79
CA ILE A 22 -11.53 5.82 -10.48
C ILE A 22 -10.65 7.08 -10.43
N THR A 23 -11.07 8.06 -9.64
CA THR A 23 -10.32 9.28 -9.35
C THR A 23 -9.67 9.22 -7.98
N PHE A 24 -8.67 10.07 -7.74
CA PHE A 24 -7.99 10.14 -6.45
C PHE A 24 -8.98 10.46 -5.32
N GLN A 25 -9.94 11.36 -5.56
CA GLN A 25 -10.89 11.78 -4.52
C GLN A 25 -11.95 10.73 -4.20
N GLU A 26 -12.36 9.92 -5.17
CA GLU A 26 -13.20 8.76 -4.91
C GLU A 26 -12.49 7.75 -4.00
N LEU A 27 -11.20 7.49 -4.24
CA LEU A 27 -10.42 6.62 -3.36
C LEU A 27 -10.20 7.22 -1.97
N VAL A 28 -9.87 8.52 -1.88
CA VAL A 28 -9.74 9.20 -0.58
C VAL A 28 -11.03 9.08 0.20
N SER A 29 -12.18 9.38 -0.40
CA SER A 29 -13.49 9.25 0.24
C SER A 29 -13.76 7.83 0.75
N ALA A 30 -13.50 6.82 -0.08
CA ALA A 30 -13.69 5.41 0.29
C ALA A 30 -12.75 4.98 1.43
N TYR A 31 -11.46 5.34 1.36
CA TYR A 31 -10.50 5.02 2.41
C TYR A 31 -10.78 5.77 3.71
N SER A 32 -11.20 7.04 3.66
CA SER A 32 -11.59 7.80 4.85
C SER A 32 -12.78 7.15 5.54
N GLN A 33 -13.78 6.69 4.79
CA GLN A 33 -14.91 5.96 5.37
C GLN A 33 -14.45 4.67 6.06
N GLN A 34 -13.63 3.86 5.39
CA GLN A 34 -13.12 2.60 5.95
C GLN A 34 -12.26 2.82 7.20
N ALA A 35 -11.25 3.70 7.12
CA ALA A 35 -10.35 3.99 8.22
C ALA A 35 -11.10 4.53 9.44
N ARG A 36 -12.05 5.46 9.23
CA ARG A 36 -12.89 6.00 10.31
C ARG A 36 -13.66 4.91 11.03
N SER A 37 -14.29 4.00 10.28
CA SER A 37 -15.05 2.89 10.85
C SER A 37 -14.15 1.95 11.65
N LEU A 38 -12.94 1.67 11.17
CA LEU A 38 -11.97 0.83 11.88
C LEU A 38 -11.49 1.48 13.18
N ILE A 39 -11.11 2.77 13.15
CA ILE A 39 -10.69 3.51 14.35
C ILE A 39 -11.82 3.54 15.38
N LYS A 40 -13.05 3.89 14.97
CA LYS A 40 -14.21 3.89 15.87
C LYS A 40 -14.56 2.49 16.41
N GLY A 41 -14.20 1.45 15.67
CA GLY A 41 -14.33 0.05 16.09
C GLY A 41 -13.27 -0.41 17.10
N GLY A 42 -12.31 0.45 17.46
CA GLY A 42 -11.24 0.13 18.41
C GLY A 42 -10.07 -0.62 17.79
N ALA A 43 -9.80 -0.44 16.49
CA ALA A 43 -8.60 -0.99 15.87
C ALA A 43 -7.34 -0.35 16.49
N ASP A 44 -6.36 -1.17 16.87
CA ASP A 44 -5.08 -0.68 17.40
C ASP A 44 -4.11 -0.22 16.29
N ILE A 45 -4.29 -0.70 15.06
CA ILE A 45 -3.41 -0.45 13.91
C ILE A 45 -4.24 -0.37 12.63
N LEU A 46 -3.91 0.57 11.75
CA LEU A 46 -4.38 0.55 10.35
C LEU A 46 -3.31 -0.05 9.44
N LEU A 47 -3.62 -1.18 8.82
CA LEU A 47 -2.74 -1.79 7.82
C LEU A 47 -3.28 -1.50 6.41
N VAL A 48 -2.57 -0.68 5.63
CA VAL A 48 -2.80 -0.49 4.19
C VAL A 48 -2.00 -1.56 3.45
N GLU A 49 -2.66 -2.59 2.92
CA GLU A 49 -1.99 -3.78 2.40
C GLU A 49 -2.37 -4.15 0.98
N THR A 50 -1.57 -5.06 0.41
CA THR A 50 -1.74 -5.58 -0.94
C THR A 50 -1.75 -4.44 -1.96
N VAL A 51 -0.87 -3.47 -1.75
CA VAL A 51 -0.75 -2.31 -2.63
C VAL A 51 0.03 -2.72 -3.87
N PHE A 52 -0.68 -2.86 -5.00
CA PHE A 52 -0.08 -3.02 -6.32
C PHE A 52 0.07 -1.70 -7.09
N ASP A 53 -0.65 -0.64 -6.67
CA ASP A 53 -0.62 0.70 -7.25
C ASP A 53 -0.27 1.74 -6.19
N THR A 54 0.92 2.34 -6.28
CA THR A 54 1.39 3.32 -5.31
C THR A 54 0.49 4.55 -5.21
N ALA A 55 -0.17 4.96 -6.29
CA ALA A 55 -1.09 6.09 -6.23
C ALA A 55 -2.30 5.78 -5.33
N ASN A 56 -2.76 4.53 -5.30
CA ASN A 56 -3.80 4.09 -4.37
C ASN A 56 -3.33 4.13 -2.92
N ALA A 57 -2.08 3.71 -2.65
CA ALA A 57 -1.50 3.85 -1.31
C ALA A 57 -1.42 5.32 -0.88
N LYS A 58 -1.03 6.22 -1.79
CA LYS A 58 -1.02 7.66 -1.48
C LYS A 58 -2.42 8.17 -1.14
N ALA A 59 -3.47 7.72 -1.84
CA ALA A 59 -4.85 8.07 -1.52
C ALA A 59 -5.26 7.56 -0.13
N ALA A 60 -4.91 6.31 0.21
CA ALA A 60 -5.19 5.74 1.53
C ALA A 60 -4.45 6.48 2.66
N LEU A 61 -3.16 6.74 2.48
CA LEU A 61 -2.34 7.44 3.47
C LEU A 61 -2.82 8.89 3.65
N PHE A 62 -3.18 9.57 2.56
CA PHE A 62 -3.75 10.91 2.61
C PHE A 62 -5.07 10.92 3.39
N ALA A 63 -5.99 10.01 3.05
CA ALA A 63 -7.25 9.84 3.77
C ALA A 63 -7.05 9.63 5.28
N ILE A 64 -6.10 8.77 5.67
CA ILE A 64 -5.79 8.49 7.07
C ILE A 64 -5.22 9.74 7.76
N ARG A 65 -4.25 10.43 7.14
CA ARG A 65 -3.69 11.67 7.72
C ARG A 65 -4.76 12.75 7.91
N GLN A 66 -5.67 12.93 6.95
CA GLN A 66 -6.78 13.87 7.11
C GLN A 66 -7.70 13.54 8.28
N LEU A 67 -7.98 12.25 8.53
CA LEU A 67 -8.78 11.86 9.69
C LEU A 67 -8.10 12.25 11.01
N PHE A 68 -6.78 12.08 11.09
CA PHE A 68 -6.01 12.45 12.28
C PHE A 68 -5.91 13.98 12.44
N GLU A 69 -5.66 14.71 11.35
CA GLU A 69 -5.37 16.15 11.37
C GLU A 69 -6.64 17.02 11.30
N ASP A 70 -7.48 16.82 10.27
CA ASP A 70 -8.64 17.68 10.00
C ASP A 70 -9.83 17.34 10.91
N GLU A 71 -9.96 16.07 11.29
CA GLU A 71 -11.09 15.56 12.07
C GLU A 71 -10.72 15.21 13.52
N ASN A 72 -9.46 15.46 13.90
CA ASN A 72 -8.93 15.28 15.25
C ASN A 72 -9.25 13.89 15.84
N MET A 73 -9.21 12.86 14.98
CA MET A 73 -9.35 11.48 15.42
C MET A 73 -8.08 11.01 16.10
N GLU A 74 -8.19 10.06 17.03
CA GLU A 74 -7.05 9.45 17.69
C GLU A 74 -6.09 8.83 16.66
N GLU A 75 -4.82 9.26 16.71
CA GLU A 75 -3.77 8.75 15.84
C GLU A 75 -3.30 7.38 16.34
N ILE A 76 -3.61 6.35 15.56
CA ILE A 76 -3.13 4.98 15.77
C ILE A 76 -2.05 4.63 14.74
N PRO A 77 -1.13 3.69 15.04
CA PRO A 77 -0.08 3.27 14.11
C PRO A 77 -0.62 2.87 12.73
N VAL A 78 0.07 3.34 11.68
CA VAL A 78 -0.22 2.99 10.29
C VAL A 78 0.88 2.09 9.74
N PHE A 79 0.50 0.92 9.24
CA PHE A 79 1.38 -0.01 8.54
C PHE A 79 1.07 0.03 7.05
N LEU A 80 2.10 -0.17 6.22
CA LEU A 80 1.98 -0.14 4.77
C LEU A 80 2.65 -1.37 4.16
N SER A 81 1.91 -2.17 3.40
CA SER A 81 2.43 -3.35 2.73
C SER A 81 2.13 -3.32 1.24
N GLY A 82 3.20 -3.36 0.44
CA GLY A 82 3.16 -3.49 -1.01
C GLY A 82 3.08 -4.94 -1.46
N THR A 83 2.72 -5.13 -2.73
CA THR A 83 2.84 -6.44 -3.40
C THR A 83 3.65 -6.28 -4.68
N ILE A 84 4.79 -6.98 -4.73
CA ILE A 84 5.61 -7.13 -5.92
C ILE A 84 5.08 -8.34 -6.68
N VAL A 85 4.70 -8.14 -7.95
CA VAL A 85 3.92 -9.13 -8.70
C VAL A 85 4.78 -10.15 -9.45
N ASP A 86 6.07 -9.89 -9.62
CA ASP A 86 7.00 -10.79 -10.29
C ASP A 86 8.46 -10.61 -9.81
N LEU A 87 9.35 -11.47 -10.31
CA LEU A 87 10.78 -11.44 -9.98
C LEU A 87 11.53 -10.23 -10.60
N SER A 88 10.86 -9.34 -11.34
CA SER A 88 11.47 -8.10 -11.80
C SER A 88 11.71 -7.11 -10.65
N GLY A 89 11.08 -7.36 -9.48
CA GLY A 89 11.19 -6.51 -8.30
C GLY A 89 10.36 -5.23 -8.37
N ARG A 90 9.33 -5.21 -9.23
CA ARG A 90 8.46 -4.06 -9.42
C ARG A 90 7.03 -4.34 -8.96
N THR A 91 6.39 -3.29 -8.44
CA THR A 91 4.92 -3.29 -8.29
C THR A 91 4.25 -3.37 -9.67
N LEU A 92 2.94 -3.64 -9.70
CA LEU A 92 2.19 -3.63 -10.96
C LEU A 92 2.24 -2.25 -11.64
N SER A 93 2.35 -1.17 -10.87
CA SER A 93 2.58 0.19 -11.36
C SER A 93 4.04 0.47 -11.77
N GLY A 94 4.91 -0.53 -11.81
CA GLY A 94 6.29 -0.45 -12.30
C GLY A 94 7.32 0.13 -11.33
N GLN A 95 6.98 0.36 -10.07
CA GLN A 95 7.90 0.95 -9.09
C GLN A 95 8.81 -0.08 -8.43
N THR A 96 10.07 0.29 -8.19
CA THR A 96 10.98 -0.46 -7.31
C THR A 96 10.58 -0.30 -5.84
N GLY A 97 11.09 -1.15 -4.95
CA GLY A 97 10.88 -1.03 -3.50
C GLY A 97 11.32 0.34 -2.96
N GLU A 98 12.50 0.82 -3.35
CA GLU A 98 12.97 2.17 -3.00
C GLU A 98 12.03 3.27 -3.49
N SER A 99 11.57 3.19 -4.75
CA SER A 99 10.63 4.17 -5.33
C SER A 99 9.31 4.20 -4.56
N PHE A 100 8.83 3.04 -4.13
CA PHE A 100 7.64 2.91 -3.29
C PHE A 100 7.82 3.64 -1.95
N LEU A 101 8.92 3.36 -1.24
CA LEU A 101 9.25 3.99 0.05
C LEU A 101 9.31 5.53 -0.06
N ILE A 102 9.99 6.04 -1.08
CA ILE A 102 10.09 7.50 -1.31
C ILE A 102 8.72 8.08 -1.61
N SER A 103 7.92 7.42 -2.44
CA SER A 103 6.60 7.90 -2.90
C SER A 103 5.54 7.91 -1.79
N THR A 104 5.74 7.14 -0.72
CA THR A 104 4.78 6.99 0.39
C THR A 104 5.29 7.58 1.71
N LYS A 105 6.49 8.18 1.73
CA LYS A 105 7.13 8.71 2.94
C LYS A 105 6.25 9.71 3.72
N GLN A 106 5.47 10.53 3.01
CA GLN A 106 4.54 11.49 3.62
C GLN A 106 3.44 10.85 4.48
N GLY A 107 3.17 9.55 4.31
CA GLY A 107 2.20 8.83 5.12
C GLY A 107 2.68 8.49 6.53
N ASN A 108 3.97 8.72 6.83
CA ASN A 108 4.59 8.47 8.14
C ASN A 108 4.28 7.07 8.71
N ALA A 109 4.31 6.04 7.86
CA ALA A 109 4.01 4.68 8.26
C ALA A 109 5.04 4.19 9.30
N MET A 110 4.55 3.63 10.40
CA MET A 110 5.38 3.06 11.46
C MET A 110 6.09 1.78 10.99
N ALA A 111 5.42 1.00 10.14
CA ALA A 111 5.99 -0.18 9.52
C ALA A 111 5.70 -0.22 8.02
N VAL A 112 6.67 -0.68 7.24
CA VAL A 112 6.58 -0.82 5.78
C VAL A 112 7.07 -2.20 5.35
N GLY A 113 6.53 -2.77 4.28
CA GLY A 113 6.95 -4.09 3.86
C GLY A 113 6.23 -4.67 2.66
N LEU A 114 6.27 -6.00 2.56
CA LEU A 114 5.69 -6.74 1.44
C LEU A 114 4.84 -7.92 1.89
N ASN A 115 3.83 -8.21 1.07
CA ASN A 115 2.96 -9.36 1.22
C ASN A 115 2.49 -9.95 -0.10
N CYS A 116 2.02 -11.20 -0.02
CA CYS A 116 1.45 -11.95 -1.15
C CYS A 116 2.42 -12.15 -2.33
N ALA A 117 1.88 -12.67 -3.44
CA ALA A 117 2.50 -12.95 -4.74
C ALA A 117 3.71 -13.91 -4.74
N LEU A 118 4.71 -13.63 -3.93
CA LEU A 118 5.98 -14.35 -3.85
C LEU A 118 6.04 -15.23 -2.60
N GLY A 119 6.76 -16.35 -2.71
CA GLY A 119 7.17 -17.16 -1.58
C GLY A 119 8.31 -16.52 -0.79
N ALA A 120 8.60 -17.04 0.41
CA ALA A 120 9.60 -16.47 1.32
C ALA A 120 11.00 -16.33 0.69
N LYS A 121 11.43 -17.32 -0.12
CA LYS A 121 12.73 -17.29 -0.80
C LYS A 121 12.82 -16.19 -1.85
N GLU A 122 11.74 -16.00 -2.62
CA GLU A 122 11.66 -15.03 -3.71
C GLU A 122 11.49 -13.61 -3.19
N MET A 123 10.77 -13.44 -2.08
CA MET A 123 10.52 -12.14 -1.46
C MET A 123 11.74 -11.58 -0.70
N ARG A 124 12.63 -12.45 -0.22
CA ARG A 124 13.81 -12.08 0.58
C ARG A 124 14.64 -10.92 0.01
N PRO A 125 15.13 -10.94 -1.25
CA PRO A 125 15.96 -9.86 -1.77
C PRO A 125 15.25 -8.49 -1.74
N PHE A 126 13.92 -8.47 -1.94
CA PHE A 126 13.13 -7.24 -1.92
C PHE A 126 12.92 -6.70 -0.50
N ILE A 127 12.75 -7.61 0.48
CA ILE A 127 12.71 -7.23 1.90
C ILE A 127 14.05 -6.69 2.38
N GLU A 128 15.16 -7.32 1.98
CA GLU A 128 16.51 -6.81 2.28
C GLU A 128 16.72 -5.42 1.68
N ASP A 129 16.17 -5.16 0.49
CA ASP A 129 16.24 -3.84 -0.14
C ASP A 129 15.41 -2.78 0.57
N ILE A 130 14.17 -3.12 0.96
CA ILE A 130 13.34 -2.23 1.78
C ILE A 130 14.03 -1.91 3.11
N ALA A 131 14.56 -2.93 3.80
CA ALA A 131 15.22 -2.79 5.08
C ALA A 131 16.45 -1.87 5.05
N ARG A 132 17.17 -1.82 3.93
CA ARG A 132 18.31 -0.90 3.75
C ARG A 132 17.90 0.55 3.53
N ASN A 133 16.67 0.79 3.05
CA ASN A 133 16.23 2.11 2.57
C ASN A 133 15.15 2.76 3.43
N THR A 134 14.83 2.19 4.60
CA THR A 134 13.82 2.74 5.52
C THR A 134 14.30 2.71 6.98
N ALA A 135 13.85 3.68 7.77
CA ALA A 135 13.99 3.67 9.22
C ALA A 135 12.75 3.11 9.93
N ALA A 136 11.66 2.86 9.20
CA ALA A 136 10.45 2.24 9.74
C ALA A 136 10.69 0.75 10.03
N TRP A 137 9.82 0.16 10.85
CA TRP A 137 9.82 -1.29 11.06
C TRP A 137 9.55 -2.02 9.74
N VAL A 138 10.16 -3.18 9.54
CA VAL A 138 9.96 -3.98 8.33
C VAL A 138 9.01 -5.12 8.62
N ILE A 139 7.90 -5.18 7.86
CA ILE A 139 6.92 -6.29 7.92
C ILE A 139 7.04 -7.17 6.68
N CYS A 140 6.79 -8.47 6.82
CA CYS A 140 6.90 -9.42 5.73
C CYS A 140 5.99 -10.61 6.01
N TYR A 141 5.05 -10.89 5.10
CA TYR A 141 4.16 -12.04 5.19
C TYR A 141 3.95 -12.66 3.79
N PRO A 142 4.91 -13.51 3.35
CA PRO A 142 4.93 -14.09 2.01
C PRO A 142 3.93 -15.23 1.87
N ASN A 143 3.63 -15.60 0.62
CA ASN A 143 2.85 -16.81 0.34
C ASN A 143 3.66 -18.08 0.66
N ALA A 144 2.98 -19.22 0.77
CA ALA A 144 3.63 -20.52 1.01
C ALA A 144 4.49 -21.03 -0.17
N GLY A 145 4.55 -20.29 -1.29
CA GLY A 145 5.13 -20.72 -2.56
C GLY A 145 4.19 -21.65 -3.35
N SER A 146 4.48 -21.86 -4.63
CA SER A 146 3.85 -22.94 -5.38
C SER A 146 4.42 -24.28 -4.92
N PHE A 147 3.57 -25.17 -4.42
CA PHE A 147 3.91 -26.58 -4.14
C PHE A 147 3.99 -27.38 -5.44
N TYR A 148 4.89 -27.03 -6.36
CA TYR A 148 5.09 -27.79 -7.60
C TYR A 148 6.57 -27.84 -7.98
#